data_AF-A0A814CRK3-F1
#
_entry.id   AF-A0A814CRK3-F1
#
_cell.length_a   1.000
_cell.length_b   1.000
_cell.length_c   1.000
_cell.angle_alpha   90.00
_cell.angle_beta   90.00
_cell.angle_gamma   90.00
#
_symmetry.space_group_name_H-M   'P 1'
#
loop_
_entity.id
_entity.type
_entity.pdbx_description
1 polymer ?
#
loop_
_entity_poly.entity_id
_entity_poly.type
_entity_poly.pdbx_seq_one_letter_code
_entity_poly.pdbx_strand_id
1 'polypeptide(L)'
;MAASVENATLSPLLDTIDILNQTNETNTTQKEVFVARTDGMLLSYSFLLLAALLCVYFGSYRSITRKDKQKTSGEKPDVLTAKDAAMFPFIASGFLFGIYLVILLVSKEYITFVLNIYFFLIGIVALFRAIHPILIKIRLPILDKIRERQFHITLTENKPPNTTTETTNTKIETTNTTTEKDLMHIDFKFDLVDVGALFFCVLIGVWYFLKRHWIANNIFGIAFSINAIEILHFNKVLNGVVLLSGLFVYDIFWVFGTNVMITVAKSFDAPIKLLFPQDLIENGLLAANKFAMLGLGDIVVPGAFIALLLRYDMSRKQAGKKASTLYFTVSFIAYIIALIITILILQIFKHAQPALLYIVPLCLIFPLITALVCKDWASMFAYEDHTTEKKNE
;
A
#
# COMPACT_ATOMS: atom_id res chain seq x y z
N MET A 1 54.45 0.11 64.75
CA MET A 1 53.54 1.25 64.54
C MET A 1 53.28 1.41 63.04
N ALA A 2 52.67 0.41 62.40
CA ALA A 2 52.49 0.37 60.94
C ALA A 2 51.37 -0.60 60.52
N ALA A 3 50.23 -0.60 61.24
CA ALA A 3 49.10 -1.48 60.94
C ALA A 3 47.73 -0.84 61.25
N SER A 4 47.63 0.49 61.32
CA SER A 4 46.38 1.17 61.68
C SER A 4 46.01 2.37 60.80
N VAL A 5 46.66 2.54 59.64
CA VAL A 5 46.41 3.70 58.74
C VAL A 5 45.75 3.30 57.42
N GLU A 6 45.72 2.02 57.06
CA GLU A 6 45.20 1.58 55.74
C GLU A 6 43.68 1.31 55.71
N ASN A 7 43.01 1.21 56.87
CA ASN A 7 41.58 0.91 56.95
C ASN A 7 40.65 2.15 56.99
N ALA A 8 41.18 3.37 57.11
CA ALA A 8 40.35 4.58 57.21
C ALA A 8 40.05 5.24 55.85
N THR A 9 40.76 4.85 54.78
CA THR A 9 40.62 5.42 53.44
C THR A 9 39.82 4.55 52.48
N LEU A 10 39.56 3.29 52.83
CA LEU A 10 38.78 2.35 52.00
C LEU A 10 37.28 2.29 52.35
N SER A 11 36.89 2.65 53.58
CA SER A 11 35.48 2.60 53.99
C SER A 11 34.56 3.53 53.18
N PRO A 12 34.94 4.78 52.85
CA PRO A 12 34.07 5.66 52.06
C PRO A 12 33.94 5.16 50.61
N LEU A 13 34.96 4.47 50.09
CA LEU A 13 34.96 3.90 48.74
C LEU A 13 34.09 2.65 48.65
N LEU A 14 34.08 1.78 49.66
CA LEU A 14 33.15 0.65 49.72
C LEU A 14 31.70 1.13 49.87
N ASP A 15 31.44 2.11 50.73
CA ASP A 15 30.10 2.70 50.89
C ASP A 15 29.63 3.36 49.59
N THR A 16 30.54 4.02 48.84
CA THR A 16 30.21 4.61 47.54
C THR A 16 29.93 3.55 46.47
N ILE A 17 30.61 2.40 46.51
CA ILE A 17 30.36 1.27 45.60
C ILE A 17 29.04 0.56 45.94
N ASP A 18 28.71 0.42 47.22
CA ASP A 18 27.42 -0.14 47.66
C ASP A 18 26.26 0.81 47.38
N ILE A 19 26.46 2.12 47.50
CA ILE A 19 25.49 3.12 47.06
C ILE A 19 25.35 3.10 45.53
N LEU A 20 26.43 2.98 44.75
CA LEU A 20 26.34 2.84 43.28
C LEU A 20 25.67 1.53 42.86
N ASN A 21 25.88 0.43 43.58
CA ASN A 21 25.20 -0.84 43.33
C ASN A 21 23.72 -0.79 43.72
N GLN A 22 23.36 -0.17 44.85
CA GLN A 22 21.95 0.06 45.24
C GLN A 22 21.23 1.05 44.31
N THR A 23 21.94 2.05 43.76
CA THR A 23 21.39 3.00 42.77
C THR A 23 21.23 2.34 41.39
N ASN A 24 22.04 1.32 41.07
CA ASN A 24 21.88 0.52 39.85
C ASN A 24 20.78 -0.54 39.98
N GLU A 25 20.56 -1.11 41.18
CA GLU A 25 19.46 -2.07 41.41
C GLU A 25 18.09 -1.39 41.51
N THR A 26 18.02 -0.13 41.94
CA THR A 26 16.76 0.65 41.96
C THR A 26 16.37 1.25 40.60
N ASN A 27 17.30 1.29 39.63
CA ASN A 27 17.03 1.64 38.23
C ASN A 27 16.76 0.45 37.31
N THR A 28 16.79 -0.77 37.85
CA THR A 28 15.88 -1.81 37.38
C THR A 28 14.49 -1.49 37.94
N THR A 29 13.87 -0.44 37.40
CA THR A 29 12.43 -0.54 37.16
C THR A 29 12.27 -1.90 36.52
N GLN A 30 11.58 -2.83 37.18
CA GLN A 30 11.00 -3.95 36.47
C GLN A 30 10.41 -3.32 35.22
N LYS A 31 11.05 -3.54 34.07
CA LYS A 31 10.33 -3.64 32.82
C LYS A 31 9.40 -4.78 33.15
N GLU A 32 8.25 -4.44 33.70
CA GLU A 32 7.07 -5.26 33.55
C GLU A 32 7.02 -5.45 32.05
N VAL A 33 7.58 -6.57 31.61
CA VAL A 33 7.13 -7.23 30.41
C VAL A 33 5.71 -7.61 30.77
N PHE A 34 4.83 -6.61 30.75
CA PHE A 34 3.42 -6.80 30.77
C PHE A 34 3.20 -7.58 29.48
N VAL A 35 3.07 -8.90 29.63
CA VAL A 35 2.65 -9.79 28.57
C VAL A 35 1.21 -9.38 28.36
N ALA A 36 0.98 -8.51 27.37
CA ALA A 36 -0.35 -8.12 26.93
C ALA A 36 -1.19 -9.39 26.95
N ARG A 37 -2.32 -9.36 27.66
CA ARG A 37 -3.19 -10.54 27.77
C ARG A 37 -3.46 -11.06 26.36
N THR A 38 -3.50 -12.38 26.18
CA THR A 38 -3.77 -13.04 24.89
C THR A 38 -4.92 -12.38 24.13
N ASP A 39 -5.91 -11.87 24.87
CA ASP A 39 -7.08 -11.14 24.38
C ASP A 39 -6.75 -9.85 23.60
N GLY A 40 -5.82 -9.01 24.11
CA GLY A 40 -5.43 -7.75 23.47
C GLY A 40 -4.62 -7.97 22.19
N MET A 41 -3.74 -8.98 22.21
CA MET A 41 -3.02 -9.43 21.02
C MET A 41 -3.99 -9.99 19.96
N LEU A 42 -4.94 -10.84 20.35
CA LEU A 42 -5.91 -11.42 19.43
C LEU A 42 -6.79 -10.35 18.78
N LEU A 43 -7.26 -9.37 19.55
CA LEU A 43 -8.03 -8.24 19.03
C LEU A 43 -7.24 -7.47 17.97
N SER A 44 -5.96 -7.19 18.26
CA SER A 44 -5.08 -6.45 17.36
C SER A 44 -4.86 -7.17 16.04
N TYR A 45 -4.54 -8.47 16.10
CA TYR A 45 -4.35 -9.27 14.90
C TYR A 45 -5.66 -9.45 14.12
N SER A 46 -6.79 -9.57 14.80
CA SER A 46 -8.11 -9.66 14.15
C SER A 46 -8.45 -8.37 13.39
N PHE A 47 -8.16 -7.20 13.98
CA PHE A 47 -8.34 -5.91 13.30
C PHE A 47 -7.44 -5.78 12.07
N LEU A 48 -6.14 -6.10 12.21
CA LEU A 48 -5.19 -6.03 11.10
C LEU A 48 -5.56 -6.98 9.96
N LEU A 49 -5.99 -8.20 10.29
CA LEU A 49 -6.47 -9.17 9.33
C LEU A 49 -7.71 -8.63 8.61
N LEU A 50 -8.72 -8.16 9.35
CA LEU A 50 -9.93 -7.58 8.75
C LEU A 50 -9.59 -6.41 7.83
N ALA A 51 -8.73 -5.49 8.26
CA ALA A 51 -8.30 -4.35 7.46
C ALA A 51 -7.60 -4.80 6.16
N ALA A 52 -6.70 -5.78 6.23
CA ALA A 52 -6.03 -6.34 5.06
C ALA A 52 -7.02 -6.99 4.09
N LEU A 53 -7.98 -7.77 4.59
CA LEU A 53 -9.01 -8.40 3.76
C LEU A 53 -9.90 -7.38 3.06
N LEU A 54 -10.32 -6.32 3.76
CA LEU A 54 -11.09 -5.24 3.17
C LEU A 54 -10.30 -4.50 2.09
N CYS A 55 -9.01 -4.24 2.31
CA CYS A 55 -8.14 -3.62 1.30
C CYS A 55 -8.06 -4.44 0.02
N VAL A 56 -7.79 -5.76 0.16
CA VAL A 56 -7.69 -6.66 -0.99
C VAL A 56 -9.03 -6.79 -1.71
N TYR A 57 -10.13 -6.95 -0.96
CA TYR A 57 -11.47 -7.05 -1.54
C TYR A 57 -11.84 -5.78 -2.31
N PHE A 58 -11.86 -4.60 -1.66
CA PHE A 58 -12.23 -3.35 -2.31
C PHE A 58 -11.27 -2.96 -3.43
N GLY A 59 -9.96 -3.17 -3.25
CA GLY A 59 -8.94 -2.94 -4.29
C GLY A 59 -9.21 -3.79 -5.53
N SER A 60 -9.52 -5.08 -5.36
CA SER A 60 -9.80 -5.98 -6.49
C SER A 60 -11.03 -5.56 -7.30
N TYR A 61 -12.13 -5.18 -6.65
CA TYR A 61 -13.34 -4.72 -7.36
C TYR A 61 -13.16 -3.35 -8.03
N ARG A 62 -12.45 -2.43 -7.37
CA ARG A 62 -12.10 -1.13 -7.98
C ARG A 62 -11.22 -1.30 -9.21
N SER A 63 -10.34 -2.28 -9.19
CA SER A 63 -9.47 -2.62 -10.31
C SER A 63 -10.26 -3.01 -11.57
N ILE A 64 -11.35 -3.78 -11.45
CA ILE A 64 -12.26 -4.07 -12.58
C ILE A 64 -12.90 -2.78 -13.11
N THR A 65 -13.43 -1.95 -12.20
CA THR A 65 -14.11 -0.69 -12.60
C THR A 65 -13.17 0.23 -13.35
N ARG A 66 -11.89 0.27 -12.95
CA ARG A 66 -10.86 1.03 -13.65
C ARG A 66 -10.59 0.47 -15.05
N LYS A 67 -10.49 -0.85 -15.18
CA LYS A 67 -10.32 -1.50 -16.50
C LYS A 67 -11.45 -1.12 -17.45
N ASP A 68 -12.69 -1.14 -16.98
CA ASP A 68 -13.85 -0.77 -17.81
C ASP A 68 -13.78 0.71 -18.23
N LYS A 69 -13.37 1.61 -17.33
CA LYS A 69 -13.13 3.03 -17.67
C LYS A 69 -12.01 3.22 -18.69
N GLN A 70 -10.92 2.47 -18.58
CA GLN A 70 -9.80 2.53 -19.54
C GLN A 70 -10.24 2.05 -20.93
N LYS A 71 -11.04 0.98 -21.00
CA LYS A 71 -11.63 0.52 -22.27
C LYS A 71 -12.51 1.59 -22.91
N THR A 72 -13.32 2.30 -22.14
CA THR A 72 -14.18 3.37 -22.67
C THR A 72 -13.41 4.63 -23.05
N SER A 73 -12.30 4.93 -22.37
CA SER A 73 -11.49 6.13 -22.60
C SER A 73 -10.45 5.97 -23.71
N GLY A 74 -10.16 4.73 -24.16
CA GLY A 74 -9.10 4.44 -25.13
C GLY A 74 -7.68 4.66 -24.59
N GLU A 75 -7.51 4.93 -23.30
CA GLU A 75 -6.21 5.17 -22.69
C GLU A 75 -5.42 3.87 -22.61
N LYS A 76 -4.17 3.88 -23.10
CA LYS A 76 -3.29 2.72 -23.00
C LYS A 76 -2.86 2.53 -21.54
N PRO A 77 -3.12 1.37 -20.93
CA PRO A 77 -2.74 1.13 -19.56
C PRO A 77 -1.23 0.95 -19.46
N ASP A 78 -0.65 1.54 -18.42
CA ASP A 78 0.70 1.21 -17.99
C ASP A 78 0.67 -0.19 -17.35
N VAL A 79 1.18 -1.18 -18.08
CA VAL A 79 1.13 -2.60 -17.70
C VAL A 79 2.51 -3.08 -17.29
N LEU A 80 2.58 -3.78 -16.16
CA LEU A 80 3.81 -4.42 -15.72
C LEU A 80 4.11 -5.64 -16.60
N THR A 81 5.19 -5.56 -17.36
CA THR A 81 5.70 -6.66 -18.20
C THR A 81 6.45 -7.69 -17.34
N ALA A 82 6.68 -8.91 -17.86
CA ALA A 82 7.44 -9.94 -17.16
C ALA A 82 8.87 -9.50 -16.80
N LYS A 83 9.51 -8.72 -17.70
CA LYS A 83 10.83 -8.14 -17.46
C LYS A 83 10.81 -7.16 -16.29
N ASP A 84 9.83 -6.26 -16.26
CA ASP A 84 9.68 -5.26 -15.21
C ASP A 84 9.40 -5.93 -13.85
N ALA A 85 8.53 -6.96 -13.87
CA ALA A 85 8.25 -7.79 -12.70
C ALA A 85 9.51 -8.51 -12.16
N ALA A 86 10.34 -9.07 -13.04
CA ALA A 86 11.58 -9.73 -12.65
C ALA A 86 12.65 -8.74 -12.13
N MET A 87 12.65 -7.50 -12.60
CA MET A 87 13.54 -6.44 -12.12
C MET A 87 13.11 -5.88 -10.76
N PHE A 88 11.85 -6.05 -10.37
CA PHE A 88 11.30 -5.45 -9.16
C PHE A 88 12.07 -5.82 -7.87
N PRO A 89 12.44 -7.09 -7.59
CA PRO A 89 13.26 -7.44 -6.42
C PRO A 89 14.62 -6.72 -6.38
N PHE A 90 15.24 -6.50 -7.54
CA PHE A 90 16.53 -5.82 -7.64
C PHE A 90 16.38 -4.32 -7.40
N ILE A 91 15.35 -3.70 -7.99
CA ILE A 91 15.02 -2.29 -7.76
C ILE A 91 14.69 -2.07 -6.28
N ALA A 92 13.87 -2.94 -5.68
CA ALA A 92 13.54 -2.89 -4.26
C ALA A 92 14.79 -3.04 -3.38
N SER A 93 15.72 -3.93 -3.75
CA SER A 93 16.98 -4.12 -3.03
C SER A 93 17.87 -2.88 -3.09
N GLY A 94 18.02 -2.29 -4.28
CA GLY A 94 18.77 -1.05 -4.45
C GLY A 94 18.15 0.11 -3.66
N PHE A 95 16.83 0.24 -3.68
CA PHE A 95 16.10 1.24 -2.90
C PHE A 95 16.27 1.05 -1.39
N LEU A 96 16.09 -0.18 -0.90
CA LEU A 96 16.24 -0.51 0.53
C LEU A 96 17.66 -0.23 1.01
N PHE A 97 18.67 -0.68 0.26
CA PHE A 97 20.07 -0.44 0.59
C PHE A 97 20.43 1.04 0.49
N GLY A 98 19.94 1.76 -0.52
CA GLY A 98 20.15 3.20 -0.67
C GLY A 98 19.59 3.97 0.53
N ILE A 99 18.37 3.64 0.97
CA ILE A 99 17.79 4.20 2.18
C ILE A 99 18.63 3.85 3.42
N TYR A 100 19.10 2.62 3.53
CA TYR A 100 19.95 2.20 4.65
C TYR A 100 21.24 3.05 4.72
N LEU A 101 21.88 3.34 3.59
CA LEU A 101 23.03 4.25 3.53
C LEU A 101 22.65 5.67 3.96
N VAL A 102 21.49 6.19 3.53
CA VAL A 102 21.03 7.52 3.96
C VAL A 102 20.80 7.58 5.47
N ILE A 103 20.26 6.52 6.09
CA ILE A 103 20.08 6.43 7.55
C ILE A 103 21.43 6.43 8.29
N LEU A 104 22.49 5.92 7.67
CA LEU A 104 23.84 5.98 8.24
C LEU A 104 24.47 7.37 8.11
N LEU A 105 24.05 8.17 7.13
CA LEU A 105 24.63 9.49 6.84
C LEU A 105 23.85 10.66 7.47
N VAL A 106 22.54 10.51 7.68
CA VAL A 106 21.62 11.58 8.08
C VAL A 106 20.90 11.21 9.37
N SER A 107 20.65 12.19 10.25
CA SER A 107 19.88 11.93 11.47
C SER A 107 18.43 11.51 11.15
N LYS A 108 17.89 10.63 12.00
CA LYS A 108 16.55 10.04 11.81
C LYS A 108 15.43 11.07 11.77
N GLU A 109 15.62 12.21 12.44
CA GLU A 109 14.64 13.30 12.51
C GLU A 109 14.40 13.93 11.14
N TYR A 110 15.46 14.25 10.39
CA TYR A 110 15.32 14.81 9.04
C TYR A 110 14.67 13.81 8.08
N ILE A 111 15.05 12.54 8.16
CA ILE A 111 14.47 11.48 7.32
C ILE A 111 12.97 11.37 7.59
N THR A 112 12.58 11.34 8.86
CA THR A 112 11.17 11.25 9.26
C THR A 112 10.40 12.50 8.85
N PHE A 113 10.99 13.69 8.97
CA PHE A 113 10.36 14.93 8.53
C PHE A 113 10.09 14.95 7.02
N VAL A 114 11.10 14.63 6.20
CA VAL A 114 10.96 14.58 4.73
C VAL A 114 9.93 13.53 4.34
N LEU A 115 9.99 12.34 4.95
CA LEU A 115 9.07 11.26 4.65
C LEU A 115 7.62 11.60 5.04
N ASN A 116 7.42 12.32 6.14
CA ASN A 116 6.10 12.79 6.55
C ASN A 116 5.51 13.81 5.59
N ILE A 117 6.32 14.74 5.06
CA ILE A 117 5.87 15.66 4.00
C ILE A 117 5.47 14.86 2.77
N TYR A 118 6.31 13.90 2.35
CA TYR A 118 6.01 13.05 1.21
C TYR A 118 4.66 12.32 1.40
N PHE A 119 4.50 11.59 2.51
CA PHE A 119 3.27 10.85 2.78
C PHE A 119 2.04 11.72 3.03
N PHE A 120 2.22 12.94 3.55
CA PHE A 120 1.14 13.91 3.65
C PHE A 120 0.61 14.29 2.25
N LEU A 121 1.50 14.64 1.32
CA LEU A 121 1.12 15.06 -0.03
C LEU A 121 0.48 13.92 -0.82
N ILE A 122 1.16 12.76 -0.90
CA ILE A 122 0.61 11.61 -1.62
C ILE A 122 -0.61 11.02 -0.90
N GLY A 123 -0.67 11.16 0.42
CA GLY A 123 -1.75 10.68 1.27
C GLY A 123 -3.04 11.41 1.02
N ILE A 124 -3.03 12.74 0.90
CA ILE A 124 -4.23 13.52 0.58
C ILE A 124 -4.83 13.05 -0.76
N VAL A 125 -4.00 12.88 -1.78
CA VAL A 125 -4.43 12.40 -3.11
C VAL A 125 -4.99 10.98 -3.02
N ALA A 126 -4.28 10.08 -2.33
CA ALA A 126 -4.72 8.70 -2.16
C ALA A 126 -6.06 8.62 -1.40
N LEU A 127 -6.21 9.40 -0.33
CA LEU A 127 -7.41 9.42 0.49
C LEU A 127 -8.61 9.97 -0.30
N PHE A 128 -8.41 11.06 -1.05
CA PHE A 128 -9.43 11.61 -1.93
C PHE A 128 -9.88 10.57 -2.97
N ARG A 129 -8.94 9.91 -3.66
CA ARG A 129 -9.25 8.81 -4.60
C ARG A 129 -9.95 7.63 -3.93
N ALA A 130 -9.63 7.33 -2.68
CA ALA A 130 -10.27 6.27 -1.92
C ALA A 130 -11.75 6.59 -1.63
N ILE A 131 -12.03 7.83 -1.21
CA ILE A 131 -13.34 8.30 -0.75
C ILE A 131 -14.27 8.70 -1.91
N HIS A 132 -13.74 9.25 -3.00
CA HIS A 132 -14.51 9.76 -4.14
C HIS A 132 -15.61 8.79 -4.68
N PRO A 133 -15.34 7.50 -4.98
CA PRO A 133 -16.40 6.60 -5.44
C PRO A 133 -17.48 6.33 -4.38
N ILE A 134 -17.14 6.43 -3.10
CA ILE A 134 -18.09 6.28 -1.99
C ILE A 134 -19.03 7.49 -1.96
N LEU A 135 -18.48 8.70 -2.12
CA LEU A 135 -19.26 9.93 -2.15
C LEU A 135 -20.27 9.96 -3.31
N ILE A 136 -19.86 9.52 -4.50
CA ILE A 136 -20.77 9.46 -5.65
C ILE A 136 -21.93 8.49 -5.39
N LYS A 137 -21.65 7.35 -4.74
CA LYS A 137 -22.64 6.32 -4.45
C LYS A 137 -23.62 6.73 -3.35
N ILE A 138 -23.22 7.62 -2.44
CA ILE A 138 -24.08 8.17 -1.39
C ILE A 138 -25.03 9.20 -2.03
N ARG A 139 -26.28 8.78 -2.25
CA ARG A 139 -27.40 9.59 -2.75
C ARG A 139 -28.18 10.17 -1.58
N LEU A 140 -27.63 11.18 -0.92
CA LEU A 140 -28.37 11.96 0.06
C LEU A 140 -29.02 13.16 -0.64
N PRO A 141 -30.30 13.47 -0.37
CA PRO A 141 -31.03 14.54 -1.07
C PRO A 141 -30.38 15.92 -0.90
N ILE A 142 -29.70 16.15 0.22
CA ILE A 142 -28.91 17.37 0.49
C ILE A 142 -27.68 17.44 -0.43
N LEU A 143 -26.98 16.31 -0.62
CA LEU A 143 -25.80 16.23 -1.48
C LEU A 143 -26.17 16.36 -2.96
N ASP A 144 -27.30 15.81 -3.37
CA ASP A 144 -27.78 15.89 -4.76
C ASP A 144 -28.10 17.33 -5.18
N LYS A 145 -28.75 18.10 -4.29
CA LYS A 145 -29.01 19.55 -4.52
C LYS A 145 -27.73 20.39 -4.61
N ILE A 146 -26.66 19.97 -3.93
CA ILE A 146 -25.36 20.64 -3.95
C ILE A 146 -24.56 20.23 -5.20
N ARG A 147 -24.75 19.01 -5.69
CA ARG A 147 -24.08 18.43 -6.88
C ARG A 147 -24.49 19.07 -8.20
N GLU A 148 -25.70 19.64 -8.26
CA GLU A 148 -26.20 20.36 -9.46
C GLU A 148 -25.37 21.62 -9.79
N ARG A 149 -24.54 22.11 -8.87
CA ARG A 149 -23.61 23.23 -9.12
C ARG A 149 -22.27 22.69 -9.61
N GLN A 150 -22.21 22.29 -10.88
CA GLN A 150 -20.95 21.93 -11.53
C GLN A 150 -20.19 23.19 -11.94
N PHE A 151 -18.92 23.28 -11.55
CA PHE A 151 -18.03 24.34 -12.01
C PHE A 151 -17.13 23.78 -13.12
N HIS A 152 -16.95 24.55 -14.20
CA HIS A 152 -16.07 24.22 -15.31
C HIS A 152 -14.89 25.19 -15.32
N ILE A 153 -13.67 24.68 -15.21
CA ILE A 153 -12.47 25.44 -15.55
C ILE A 153 -12.03 24.96 -16.93
N THR A 154 -12.21 25.81 -17.94
CA THR A 154 -11.73 25.56 -19.30
C THR A 154 -10.42 26.34 -19.47
N LEU A 155 -9.29 25.64 -19.48
CA LEU A 155 -8.02 26.24 -19.91
C LEU A 155 -7.90 26.08 -21.42
N THR A 156 -7.94 27.20 -22.15
CA THR A 156 -7.68 27.22 -23.59
C THR A 156 -6.31 27.82 -23.85
N GLU A 157 -5.37 27.01 -24.34
CA GLU A 157 -4.10 27.50 -24.87
C GLU A 157 -4.27 27.87 -26.34
N ASN A 158 -4.24 29.16 -26.67
CA ASN A 158 -4.20 29.61 -28.05
C ASN A 158 -2.75 29.51 -28.58
N LYS A 159 -2.49 28.65 -29.55
CA LYS A 159 -1.23 28.68 -30.30
C LYS A 159 -1.18 29.98 -31.12
N PRO A 160 -0.08 30.75 -31.11
CA PRO A 160 0.00 32.02 -31.83
C PRO A 160 -0.16 31.80 -33.35
N PRO A 161 -0.82 32.75 -34.06
CA PRO A 161 -0.97 32.65 -35.50
C PRO A 161 0.40 32.79 -36.16
N ASN A 162 0.87 31.74 -36.83
CA ASN A 162 1.99 31.88 -37.74
C ASN A 162 1.53 32.75 -38.92
N THR A 163 2.05 33.97 -38.97
CA THR A 163 2.10 34.83 -40.16
C THR A 163 2.64 34.00 -41.33
N THR A 164 1.88 33.84 -42.40
CA THR A 164 2.10 34.54 -43.69
C THR A 164 1.02 34.08 -44.68
N THR A 165 0.31 35.08 -45.20
CA THR A 165 -0.50 35.08 -46.42
C THR A 165 0.13 34.33 -47.59
N GLU A 166 -0.67 33.60 -48.36
CA GLU A 166 -0.81 33.88 -49.80
C GLU A 166 -2.03 33.20 -50.44
N THR A 167 -2.55 33.94 -51.40
CA THR A 167 -3.84 33.92 -52.09
C THR A 167 -3.91 32.82 -53.16
N THR A 168 -5.03 32.11 -53.29
CA THR A 168 -5.82 32.08 -54.55
C THR A 168 -7.12 31.29 -54.44
N ASN A 169 -8.11 31.83 -55.13
CA ASN A 169 -9.51 31.45 -55.20
C ASN A 169 -9.72 30.07 -55.85
N THR A 170 -10.76 29.31 -55.44
CA THR A 170 -11.81 28.76 -56.32
C THR A 170 -12.99 28.22 -55.49
N LYS A 171 -14.18 28.37 -56.09
CA LYS A 171 -15.56 28.09 -55.65
C LYS A 171 -15.87 26.74 -54.98
N ILE A 172 -16.81 26.84 -54.03
CA ILE A 172 -18.02 26.02 -53.77
C ILE A 172 -17.81 24.51 -53.55
N GLU A 173 -17.99 24.05 -52.31
CA GLU A 173 -19.04 23.07 -51.98
C GLU A 173 -19.27 22.93 -50.47
N THR A 174 -20.55 22.80 -50.13
CA THR A 174 -21.12 22.60 -48.81
C THR A 174 -20.65 21.30 -48.18
N THR A 175 -19.99 21.37 -47.03
CA THR A 175 -20.08 20.38 -45.95
C THR A 175 -19.61 21.06 -44.67
N ASN A 176 -20.52 21.27 -43.71
CA ASN A 176 -20.16 21.71 -42.37
C ASN A 176 -19.54 20.53 -41.62
N THR A 177 -18.30 20.18 -41.97
CA THR A 177 -17.40 19.37 -41.15
C THR A 177 -16.52 20.36 -40.38
N THR A 178 -16.95 20.72 -39.17
CA THR A 178 -16.12 21.52 -38.26
C THR A 178 -14.92 20.68 -37.88
N THR A 179 -13.84 20.90 -38.62
CA THR A 179 -12.53 20.30 -38.43
C THR A 179 -12.06 20.64 -37.02
N GLU A 180 -11.83 19.61 -36.21
CA GLU A 180 -11.05 19.67 -34.98
C GLU A 180 -9.76 20.45 -35.26
N LYS A 181 -9.71 21.70 -34.81
CA LYS A 181 -8.44 22.32 -34.47
C LYS A 181 -8.07 21.71 -33.12
N ASP A 182 -6.89 21.09 -33.06
CA ASP A 182 -6.24 20.55 -31.87
C ASP A 182 -6.21 21.58 -30.72
N LEU A 183 -7.31 21.71 -30.00
CA LEU A 183 -7.37 22.35 -28.70
C LEU A 183 -7.27 21.23 -27.67
N MET A 184 -6.19 21.23 -26.88
CA MET A 184 -6.11 20.39 -25.69
C MET A 184 -7.14 20.88 -24.66
N HIS A 185 -8.38 20.37 -24.75
CA HIS A 185 -9.41 20.62 -23.75
C HIS A 185 -9.13 19.76 -22.52
N ILE A 186 -8.56 20.38 -21.49
CA ILE A 186 -8.59 19.79 -20.15
C ILE A 186 -9.78 20.38 -19.39
N ASP A 187 -10.95 19.74 -19.53
CA ASP A 187 -12.13 20.11 -18.78
C ASP A 187 -12.08 19.51 -17.37
N PHE A 188 -11.66 20.31 -16.38
CA PHE A 188 -11.80 19.93 -14.98
C PHE A 188 -13.23 20.21 -14.51
N LYS A 189 -14.01 19.14 -14.36
CA LYS A 189 -15.33 19.18 -13.71
C LYS A 189 -15.15 18.90 -12.22
N PHE A 190 -15.53 19.84 -11.36
CA PHE A 190 -15.52 19.64 -9.92
C PHE A 190 -16.84 20.09 -9.31
N ASP A 191 -17.36 19.26 -8.43
CA ASP A 191 -18.57 19.56 -7.65
C ASP A 191 -18.16 20.14 -6.29
N LEU A 192 -19.06 20.90 -5.63
CA LEU A 192 -18.79 21.41 -4.27
C LEU A 192 -18.57 20.27 -3.25
N VAL A 193 -19.15 19.10 -3.51
CA VAL A 193 -18.92 17.88 -2.73
C VAL A 193 -17.47 17.42 -2.82
N ASP A 194 -16.84 17.54 -4.00
CA ASP A 194 -15.42 17.18 -4.19
C ASP A 194 -14.51 18.15 -3.45
N VAL A 195 -14.83 19.44 -3.47
CA VAL A 195 -14.10 20.46 -2.70
C VAL A 195 -14.21 20.20 -1.20
N GLY A 196 -15.42 19.88 -0.71
CA GLY A 196 -15.64 19.52 0.69
C GLY A 196 -14.89 18.25 1.10
N ALA A 197 -14.87 17.24 0.22
CA ALA A 197 -14.12 16.01 0.44
C ALA A 197 -12.60 16.24 0.48
N LEU A 198 -12.08 17.08 -0.42
CA LEU A 198 -10.68 17.46 -0.43
C LEU A 198 -10.29 18.19 0.85
N PHE A 199 -11.13 19.13 1.32
CA PHE A 199 -10.92 19.82 2.59
C PHE A 199 -10.85 18.84 3.77
N PHE A 200 -11.77 17.87 3.83
CA PHE A 200 -11.76 16.82 4.85
C PHE A 200 -10.48 15.96 4.78
N CYS A 201 -10.00 15.62 3.58
CA CYS A 201 -8.75 14.89 3.41
C CYS A 201 -7.54 15.69 3.91
N VAL A 202 -7.51 17.01 3.67
CA VAL A 202 -6.48 17.90 4.20
C VAL A 202 -6.51 17.94 5.73
N LEU A 203 -7.69 18.01 6.36
CA LEU A 203 -7.82 17.97 7.82
C LEU A 203 -7.23 16.67 8.42
N ILE A 204 -7.52 15.52 7.82
CA ILE A 204 -6.92 14.23 8.24
C ILE A 204 -5.39 14.25 8.02
N GLY A 205 -4.92 14.80 6.90
CA GLY A 205 -3.50 14.97 6.63
C GLY A 205 -2.78 15.82 7.67
N VAL A 206 -3.38 16.96 8.04
CA VAL A 206 -2.82 17.86 9.07
C VAL A 206 -2.81 17.15 10.43
N TRP A 207 -3.87 16.40 10.75
CA TRP A 207 -3.92 15.60 11.98
C TRP A 207 -2.81 14.55 12.04
N TYR A 208 -2.57 13.84 10.93
CA TYR A 208 -1.44 12.92 10.79
C TYR A 208 -0.09 13.63 10.98
N PHE A 209 0.12 14.75 10.30
CA PHE A 209 1.37 15.50 10.34
C PHE A 209 1.71 16.01 11.75
N LEU A 210 0.71 16.54 12.48
CA LEU A 210 0.92 17.13 13.79
C LEU A 210 1.02 16.10 14.91
N LYS A 211 0.16 15.07 14.89
CA LYS A 211 0.00 14.17 16.04
C LYS A 211 0.54 12.77 15.82
N ARG A 212 0.80 12.38 14.57
CA ARG A 212 1.28 11.03 14.21
C ARG A 212 0.43 9.91 14.83
N HIS A 213 -0.87 10.13 14.94
CA HIS A 213 -1.76 9.11 15.50
C HIS A 213 -1.84 7.88 14.60
N TRP A 214 -1.83 6.71 15.22
CA TRP A 214 -1.94 5.42 14.55
C TRP A 214 -3.23 5.29 13.72
N ILE A 215 -4.32 5.96 14.12
CA ILE A 215 -5.59 5.97 13.38
C ILE A 215 -5.42 6.66 12.03
N ALA A 216 -4.85 7.87 12.02
CA ALA A 216 -4.60 8.61 10.78
C ALA A 216 -3.62 7.86 9.88
N ASN A 217 -2.59 7.25 10.49
CA ASN A 217 -1.67 6.34 9.81
C ASN A 217 -2.39 5.15 9.13
N ASN A 218 -3.33 4.51 9.82
CA ASN A 218 -4.11 3.40 9.26
C ASN A 218 -5.08 3.84 8.17
N ILE A 219 -5.71 5.01 8.31
CA ILE A 219 -6.57 5.58 7.26
C ILE A 219 -5.75 5.78 5.97
N PHE A 220 -4.55 6.35 6.08
CA PHE A 220 -3.65 6.47 4.94
C PHE A 220 -3.17 5.11 4.43
N GLY A 221 -2.80 4.19 5.32
CA GLY A 221 -2.36 2.85 4.96
C GLY A 221 -3.41 2.06 4.16
N ILE A 222 -4.67 2.13 4.57
CA ILE A 222 -5.81 1.53 3.87
C ILE A 222 -6.01 2.22 2.51
N ALA A 223 -5.99 3.56 2.47
CA ALA A 223 -6.14 4.31 1.22
C ALA A 223 -5.01 3.98 0.22
N PHE A 224 -3.75 3.95 0.67
CA PHE A 224 -2.61 3.56 -0.17
C PHE A 224 -2.75 2.13 -0.66
N SER A 225 -3.16 1.19 0.20
CA SER A 225 -3.32 -0.22 -0.18
C SER A 225 -4.38 -0.41 -1.27
N ILE A 226 -5.55 0.20 -1.10
CA ILE A 226 -6.64 0.12 -2.09
C ILE A 226 -6.22 0.75 -3.42
N ASN A 227 -5.62 1.95 -3.38
CA ASN A 227 -5.17 2.62 -4.59
C ASN A 227 -4.03 1.86 -5.29
N ALA A 228 -3.09 1.29 -4.53
CA ALA A 228 -1.99 0.53 -5.10
C ALA A 228 -2.50 -0.74 -5.80
N ILE A 229 -3.45 -1.48 -5.21
CA ILE A 229 -4.07 -2.65 -5.84
C ILE A 229 -4.88 -2.25 -7.09
N GLU A 230 -5.53 -1.08 -7.09
CA GLU A 230 -6.21 -0.54 -8.27
C GLU A 230 -5.23 -0.15 -9.40
N ILE A 231 -4.07 0.41 -9.05
CA ILE A 231 -3.07 0.90 -10.01
C ILE A 231 -2.20 -0.23 -10.57
N LEU A 232 -1.79 -1.18 -9.75
CA LEU A 232 -0.88 -2.25 -10.15
C LEU A 232 -1.58 -3.21 -11.13
N HIS A 233 -1.43 -2.93 -12.43
CA HIS A 233 -1.99 -3.74 -13.50
C HIS A 233 -0.93 -4.67 -14.10
N PHE A 234 -1.20 -5.97 -14.02
CA PHE A 234 -0.44 -7.00 -14.69
C PHE A 234 -1.12 -7.33 -16.00
N ASN A 235 -0.38 -7.41 -17.11
CA ASN A 235 -0.98 -7.83 -18.36
C ASN A 235 -1.28 -9.35 -18.39
N LYS A 236 -0.40 -10.16 -17.80
CA LYS A 236 -0.49 -11.63 -17.81
C LYS A 236 -0.41 -12.19 -16.40
N VAL A 237 -1.06 -13.34 -16.18
CA VAL A 237 -0.93 -14.12 -14.93
C VAL A 237 0.53 -14.46 -14.65
N LEU A 238 1.30 -14.80 -15.69
CA LEU A 238 2.73 -15.08 -15.57
C LEU A 238 3.52 -13.92 -14.96
N ASN A 239 3.19 -12.67 -15.28
CA ASN A 239 3.90 -11.49 -14.76
C ASN A 239 3.72 -11.40 -13.23
N GLY A 240 2.51 -11.70 -12.75
CA GLY A 240 2.23 -11.78 -11.32
C GLY A 240 2.96 -12.94 -10.62
N VAL A 241 3.04 -14.12 -11.27
CA VAL A 241 3.81 -15.27 -10.76
C VAL A 241 5.30 -14.90 -10.63
N VAL A 242 5.90 -14.34 -11.67
CA VAL A 242 7.31 -13.91 -11.68
C VAL A 242 7.58 -12.88 -10.58
N LEU A 243 6.71 -11.88 -10.44
CA LEU A 243 6.83 -10.87 -9.39
C LEU A 243 6.80 -11.52 -8.00
N LEU A 244 5.77 -12.31 -7.69
CA LEU A 244 5.59 -12.93 -6.37
C LEU A 244 6.75 -13.88 -6.04
N SER A 245 7.20 -14.70 -6.99
CA SER A 245 8.36 -15.57 -6.81
C SER A 245 9.64 -14.77 -6.58
N GLY A 246 9.83 -13.64 -7.27
CA GLY A 246 10.95 -12.74 -7.04
C GLY A 246 10.93 -12.10 -5.65
N LEU A 247 9.77 -11.63 -5.20
CA LEU A 247 9.63 -11.03 -3.87
C LEU A 247 9.77 -12.06 -2.74
N PHE A 248 9.37 -13.31 -2.97
CA PHE A 248 9.61 -14.40 -2.03
C PHE A 248 11.11 -14.57 -1.73
N VAL A 249 11.95 -14.60 -2.76
CA VAL A 249 13.42 -14.71 -2.59
C VAL A 249 13.98 -13.44 -1.95
N TYR A 250 13.50 -12.27 -2.37
CA TYR A 250 13.88 -10.98 -1.80
C TYR A 250 13.66 -10.92 -0.28
N ASP A 251 12.46 -11.30 0.18
CA ASP A 251 12.08 -11.19 1.59
C ASP A 251 12.92 -12.15 2.45
N ILE A 252 13.16 -13.38 1.97
CA ILE A 252 14.07 -14.34 2.62
C ILE A 252 15.49 -13.75 2.76
N PHE A 253 16.04 -13.21 1.66
CA PHE A 253 17.39 -12.66 1.66
C PHE A 253 17.52 -11.47 2.63
N TRP A 254 16.59 -10.52 2.60
CA TRP A 254 16.71 -9.29 3.40
C TRP A 254 16.28 -9.47 4.87
N VAL A 255 15.39 -10.41 5.17
CA VAL A 255 14.99 -10.69 6.56
C VAL A 255 15.97 -11.63 7.26
N PHE A 256 16.41 -12.72 6.62
CA PHE A 256 17.30 -13.69 7.25
C PHE A 256 18.79 -13.45 6.95
N GLY A 257 19.12 -12.90 5.79
CA GLY A 257 20.50 -12.76 5.35
C GLY A 257 21.21 -11.52 5.91
N THR A 258 20.48 -10.43 6.24
CA THR A 258 21.10 -9.17 6.68
C THR A 258 20.27 -8.45 7.75
N ASN A 259 20.90 -7.57 8.55
CA ASN A 259 20.22 -6.70 9.51
C ASN A 259 19.67 -5.39 8.90
N VAL A 260 19.78 -5.23 7.57
CA VAL A 260 19.42 -3.98 6.88
C VAL A 260 17.93 -3.73 6.97
N MET A 261 17.10 -4.72 6.65
CA MET A 261 15.64 -4.57 6.67
C MET A 261 15.12 -4.21 8.06
N ILE A 262 15.66 -4.82 9.12
CA ILE A 262 15.26 -4.54 10.50
C ILE A 262 15.69 -3.12 10.91
N THR A 263 16.89 -2.69 10.53
CA THR A 263 17.40 -1.34 10.82
C THR A 263 16.57 -0.27 10.13
N VAL A 264 16.23 -0.49 8.86
CA VAL A 264 15.34 0.35 8.05
C VAL A 264 13.95 0.40 8.71
N ALA A 265 13.33 -0.75 8.96
CA ALA A 265 11.98 -0.84 9.52
C ALA A 265 11.81 -0.18 10.91
N LYS A 266 12.87 -0.20 11.73
CA LYS A 266 12.89 0.47 13.04
C LYS A 266 13.14 1.97 12.96
N SER A 267 13.70 2.46 11.87
CA SER A 267 14.05 3.87 11.69
C SER A 267 12.92 4.67 11.03
N PHE A 268 11.88 4.01 10.52
CA PHE A 268 10.74 4.65 9.87
C PHE A 268 9.46 4.64 10.72
N ASP A 269 8.94 5.84 10.96
CA ASP A 269 7.64 6.07 11.58
C ASP A 269 6.68 6.75 10.57
N ALA A 270 6.27 5.97 9.58
CA ALA A 270 5.48 6.41 8.43
C ALA A 270 4.39 5.39 8.05
N PRO A 271 3.36 5.78 7.27
CA PRO A 271 2.22 4.95 6.85
C PRO A 271 2.58 3.90 5.78
N ILE A 272 3.69 3.20 6.02
CA ILE A 272 4.18 2.05 5.26
C ILE A 272 3.70 0.74 5.91
N LYS A 273 3.08 0.84 7.10
CA LYS A 273 2.52 -0.28 7.87
C LYS A 273 1.19 0.10 8.51
N LEU A 274 0.30 -0.88 8.64
CA LEU A 274 -0.86 -0.79 9.51
C LEU A 274 -0.44 -1.10 10.94
N LEU A 275 -0.98 -0.34 11.89
CA LEU A 275 -0.62 -0.39 13.31
C LEU A 275 -1.88 -0.59 14.15
N PHE A 276 -1.86 -1.52 15.08
CA PHE A 276 -2.94 -1.60 16.07
C PHE A 276 -2.37 -1.84 17.48
N PRO A 277 -2.81 -1.06 18.48
CA PRO A 277 -2.30 -1.18 19.84
C PRO A 277 -2.69 -2.54 20.47
N GLN A 278 -1.68 -3.29 20.93
CA GLN A 278 -1.85 -4.58 21.62
C GLN A 278 -2.40 -4.41 23.02
N ASP A 279 -2.02 -3.33 23.69
CA ASP A 279 -2.38 -3.06 25.08
C ASP A 279 -3.64 -2.18 25.17
N LEU A 280 -4.49 -2.18 24.13
CA LEU A 280 -5.67 -1.30 24.06
C LEU A 280 -6.63 -1.51 25.24
N ILE A 281 -6.78 -2.77 25.66
CA ILE A 281 -7.66 -3.17 26.76
C ILE A 281 -7.08 -2.74 28.12
N GLU A 282 -5.75 -2.60 28.21
CA GLU A 282 -5.03 -2.37 29.47
C GLU A 282 -4.75 -0.88 29.70
N ASN A 283 -4.21 -0.19 28.70
CA ASN A 283 -3.77 1.20 28.79
C ASN A 283 -4.76 2.20 28.14
N GLY A 284 -5.85 1.69 27.54
CA GLY A 284 -6.81 2.52 26.83
C GLY A 284 -6.29 3.06 25.49
N LEU A 285 -7.14 3.81 24.79
CA LEU A 285 -6.93 4.22 23.39
C LEU A 285 -5.82 5.27 23.18
N LEU A 286 -5.40 5.93 24.26
CA LEU A 286 -4.49 7.08 24.23
C LEU A 286 -3.09 6.78 24.79
N ALA A 287 -2.89 5.71 25.56
CA ALA A 287 -1.62 5.42 26.25
C ALA A 287 -0.99 4.06 25.85
N ALA A 288 -1.49 3.39 24.81
CA ALA A 288 -0.93 2.13 24.34
C ALA A 288 0.45 2.31 23.68
N ASN A 289 1.43 1.51 24.12
CA ASN A 289 2.83 1.62 23.69
C ASN A 289 3.31 0.45 22.81
N LYS A 290 2.65 -0.71 22.85
CA LYS A 290 2.94 -1.84 21.97
C LYS A 290 1.96 -1.91 20.81
N PHE A 291 2.49 -2.08 19.60
CA PHE A 291 1.68 -2.16 18.37
C PHE A 291 1.95 -3.45 17.63
N ALA A 292 0.89 -4.14 17.25
CA ALA A 292 0.94 -5.13 16.18
C ALA A 292 1.11 -4.37 14.85
N MET A 293 1.93 -4.92 13.95
CA MET A 293 2.26 -4.27 12.69
C MET A 293 2.03 -5.24 11.52
N LEU A 294 1.48 -4.73 10.42
CA LEU A 294 1.37 -5.46 9.15
C LEU A 294 1.86 -4.56 8.01
N GLY A 295 2.80 -5.04 7.21
CA GLY A 295 3.39 -4.28 6.11
C GLY A 295 2.39 -4.05 4.99
N LEU A 296 2.38 -2.85 4.39
CA LEU A 296 1.53 -2.59 3.21
C LEU A 296 1.92 -3.49 2.02
N GLY A 297 3.20 -3.83 1.87
CA GLY A 297 3.69 -4.72 0.81
C GLY A 297 3.04 -6.10 0.85
N ASP A 298 2.82 -6.63 2.06
CA ASP A 298 2.20 -7.94 2.30
C ASP A 298 0.72 -7.98 1.93
N ILE A 299 0.09 -6.79 1.85
CA ILE A 299 -1.31 -6.63 1.44
C ILE A 299 -1.39 -6.34 -0.06
N VAL A 300 -0.59 -5.39 -0.53
CA VAL A 300 -0.67 -4.85 -1.90
C VAL A 300 -0.18 -5.85 -2.93
N VAL A 301 0.96 -6.49 -2.73
CA VAL A 301 1.55 -7.36 -3.75
C VAL A 301 0.69 -8.61 -3.98
N PRO A 302 0.31 -9.39 -2.94
CA PRO A 302 -0.60 -10.51 -3.12
C PRO A 302 -2.00 -10.05 -3.55
N GLY A 303 -2.47 -8.91 -3.02
CA GLY A 303 -3.76 -8.33 -3.37
C GLY A 303 -3.89 -7.97 -4.85
N ALA A 304 -2.84 -7.43 -5.47
CA ALA A 304 -2.82 -7.12 -6.89
C ALA A 304 -2.83 -8.37 -7.77
N PHE A 305 -2.18 -9.47 -7.34
CA PHE A 305 -2.28 -10.76 -8.03
C PHE A 305 -3.70 -11.34 -7.92
N ILE A 306 -4.33 -11.25 -6.74
CA ILE A 306 -5.73 -11.67 -6.53
C ILE A 306 -6.67 -10.82 -7.40
N ALA A 307 -6.42 -9.51 -7.52
CA ALA A 307 -7.18 -8.62 -8.38
C ALA A 307 -7.07 -9.03 -9.87
N LEU A 308 -5.88 -9.43 -10.33
CA LEU A 308 -5.69 -9.98 -11.68
C LEU A 308 -6.51 -11.25 -11.91
N LEU A 309 -6.54 -12.16 -10.94
CA LEU A 309 -7.35 -13.39 -11.03
C LEU A 309 -8.85 -13.08 -11.07
N LEU A 310 -9.30 -12.04 -10.36
CA LEU A 310 -10.68 -11.55 -10.48
C LEU A 310 -10.98 -10.98 -11.88
N ARG A 311 -10.04 -10.24 -12.50
CA ARG A 311 -10.18 -9.76 -13.89
C ARG A 311 -10.22 -10.93 -14.88
N TYR A 312 -9.45 -11.99 -14.63
CA TYR A 312 -9.51 -13.24 -15.40
C TYR A 312 -10.87 -13.92 -15.26
N ASP A 313 -11.39 -14.12 -14.04
CA ASP A 313 -12.73 -14.68 -13.81
C ASP A 313 -13.83 -13.91 -14.56
N MET A 314 -13.77 -12.57 -14.54
CA MET A 314 -14.72 -11.72 -15.25
C MET A 314 -14.61 -11.86 -16.77
N SER A 315 -13.40 -12.04 -17.31
CA SER A 315 -13.22 -12.30 -18.74
C SER A 315 -13.82 -13.64 -19.18
N ARG A 316 -13.72 -14.68 -18.35
CA ARG A 316 -14.35 -16.00 -18.61
C ARG A 316 -15.86 -15.91 -18.56
N LYS A 317 -16.40 -15.08 -17.65
CA LYS A 317 -17.83 -14.77 -17.57
C LYS A 317 -18.33 -14.08 -18.85
N GLN A 318 -17.57 -13.13 -19.39
CA GLN A 318 -17.89 -12.48 -20.67
C GLN A 318 -17.84 -13.47 -21.84
N ALA A 319 -16.94 -14.46 -21.80
CA ALA A 319 -16.82 -15.52 -22.80
C ALA A 319 -17.90 -16.63 -22.70
N GLY A 320 -18.96 -16.43 -21.92
CA GLY A 320 -20.09 -17.38 -21.82
C GLY A 320 -19.81 -18.66 -21.02
N LYS A 321 -18.67 -18.77 -20.33
CA LYS A 321 -18.40 -19.88 -19.40
C LYS A 321 -19.16 -19.66 -18.08
N LYS A 322 -19.47 -20.75 -17.35
CA LYS A 322 -20.14 -20.70 -16.03
C LYS A 322 -19.53 -19.59 -15.17
N ALA A 323 -20.36 -18.61 -14.81
CA ALA A 323 -19.98 -17.37 -14.14
C ALA A 323 -19.59 -17.61 -12.67
N SER A 324 -18.42 -18.19 -12.42
CA SER A 324 -17.87 -18.30 -11.08
C SER A 324 -16.69 -17.34 -10.90
N THR A 325 -16.68 -16.60 -9.80
CA THR A 325 -15.49 -15.91 -9.27
C THR A 325 -14.56 -16.93 -8.59
N LEU A 326 -14.34 -18.06 -9.25
CA LEU A 326 -13.75 -19.24 -8.63
C LEU A 326 -12.27 -19.03 -8.33
N TYR A 327 -11.52 -18.43 -9.25
CA TYR A 327 -10.10 -18.14 -9.03
C TYR A 327 -9.92 -17.06 -7.97
N PHE A 328 -10.73 -16.00 -8.02
CA PHE A 328 -10.73 -14.97 -6.99
C PHE A 328 -11.05 -15.55 -5.61
N THR A 329 -12.14 -16.31 -5.47
CA THR A 329 -12.56 -16.87 -4.18
C THR A 329 -11.51 -17.83 -3.62
N VAL A 330 -10.96 -18.73 -4.44
CA VAL A 330 -9.92 -19.67 -4.00
C VAL A 330 -8.66 -18.92 -3.54
N SER A 331 -8.17 -17.97 -4.33
CA SER A 331 -6.97 -17.20 -3.97
C SER A 331 -7.19 -16.28 -2.78
N PHE A 332 -8.39 -15.71 -2.62
CA PHE A 332 -8.74 -14.88 -1.47
C PHE A 332 -8.80 -15.72 -0.18
N ILE A 333 -9.36 -16.93 -0.23
CA ILE A 333 -9.34 -17.87 0.90
C ILE A 333 -7.90 -18.31 1.21
N ALA A 334 -7.10 -18.61 0.19
CA ALA A 334 -5.69 -18.96 0.38
C ALA A 334 -4.90 -17.83 1.05
N TYR A 335 -5.16 -16.58 0.68
CA TYR A 335 -4.57 -15.41 1.33
C TYR A 335 -5.00 -15.26 2.80
N ILE A 336 -6.29 -15.47 3.12
CA ILE A 336 -6.77 -15.48 4.52
C ILE A 336 -6.01 -16.54 5.34
N ILE A 337 -5.94 -17.77 4.82
CA ILE A 337 -5.24 -18.88 5.49
C ILE A 337 -3.75 -18.52 5.67
N ALA A 338 -3.11 -17.93 4.68
CA ALA A 338 -1.71 -17.55 4.75
C ALA A 338 -1.44 -16.46 5.80
N LEU A 339 -2.31 -15.45 5.91
CA LEU A 339 -2.20 -14.44 6.96
C LEU A 339 -2.35 -15.06 8.36
N ILE A 340 -3.31 -15.98 8.53
CA ILE A 340 -3.49 -16.69 9.80
C ILE A 340 -2.24 -17.50 10.15
N ILE A 341 -1.70 -18.26 9.19
CA ILE A 341 -0.44 -19.02 9.39
C ILE A 341 0.70 -18.08 9.79
N THR A 342 0.84 -16.95 9.10
CA THR A 342 1.90 -15.96 9.39
C THR A 342 1.80 -15.45 10.84
N ILE A 343 0.58 -15.13 11.29
CA ILE A 343 0.33 -14.68 12.67
C ILE A 343 0.63 -15.79 13.68
N LEU A 344 0.17 -17.02 13.41
CA LEU A 344 0.41 -18.17 14.29
C LEU A 344 1.90 -18.48 14.46
N ILE A 345 2.64 -18.48 13.36
CA ILE A 345 4.08 -18.71 13.39
C ILE A 345 4.80 -17.58 14.14
N LEU A 346 4.42 -16.31 13.91
CA LEU A 346 4.98 -15.19 14.67
C LEU A 346 4.76 -15.34 16.18
N GLN A 347 3.60 -15.86 16.61
CA GLN A 347 3.29 -16.11 18.01
C GLN A 347 4.11 -17.28 18.60
N ILE A 348 4.30 -18.36 17.85
CA ILE A 348 5.06 -19.54 18.29
C ILE A 348 6.54 -19.20 18.44
N PHE A 349 7.14 -18.57 17.43
CA PHE A 349 8.58 -18.36 17.36
C PHE A 349 9.04 -17.06 18.05
N LYS A 350 8.14 -16.11 18.32
CA LYS A 350 8.45 -14.80 18.94
C LYS A 350 9.60 -14.04 18.25
N HIS A 351 9.85 -14.36 16.97
CA HIS A 351 10.87 -13.76 16.13
C HIS A 351 10.23 -13.28 14.84
N ALA A 352 10.66 -12.10 14.36
CA ALA A 352 10.19 -11.56 13.10
C ALA A 352 10.65 -12.45 11.95
N GLN A 353 9.71 -12.84 11.10
CA GLN A 353 9.93 -13.69 9.93
C GLN A 353 9.33 -13.01 8.69
N PRO A 354 9.86 -13.31 7.49
CA PRO A 354 9.35 -12.74 6.24
C PRO A 354 7.91 -13.20 6.02
N ALA A 355 6.96 -12.25 5.91
CA ALA A 355 5.54 -12.58 5.76
C ALA A 355 5.26 -13.24 4.40
N LEU A 356 5.97 -12.80 3.35
CA LEU A 356 5.81 -13.34 2.00
C LEU A 356 6.24 -14.82 1.90
N LEU A 357 7.03 -15.32 2.86
CA LEU A 357 7.41 -16.73 2.96
C LEU A 357 6.18 -17.66 3.00
N TYR A 358 5.11 -17.22 3.67
CA TYR A 358 3.87 -18.00 3.80
C TYR A 358 2.80 -17.56 2.79
N ILE A 359 2.74 -16.27 2.50
CA ILE A 359 1.71 -15.72 1.61
C ILE A 359 1.92 -16.16 0.16
N VAL A 360 3.15 -16.08 -0.35
CA VAL A 360 3.43 -16.36 -1.77
C VAL A 360 3.11 -17.81 -2.15
N PRO A 361 3.60 -18.85 -1.43
CA PRO A 361 3.32 -20.23 -1.81
C PRO A 361 1.82 -20.52 -1.85
N LEU A 362 1.06 -20.08 -0.84
CA LEU A 362 -0.38 -20.33 -0.79
C LEU A 362 -1.12 -19.57 -1.90
N CYS A 363 -0.77 -18.31 -2.15
CA CYS A 363 -1.42 -17.50 -3.18
C CYS A 363 -1.12 -18.00 -4.61
N LEU A 364 0.01 -18.68 -4.84
CA LEU A 364 0.36 -19.25 -6.15
C LEU A 364 -0.15 -20.68 -6.34
N ILE A 365 0.01 -21.55 -5.32
CA ILE A 365 -0.28 -22.98 -5.43
C ILE A 365 -1.79 -23.23 -5.57
N PHE A 366 -2.63 -22.59 -4.75
CA PHE A 366 -4.07 -22.83 -4.76
C PHE A 366 -4.76 -22.51 -6.10
N PRO A 367 -4.58 -21.33 -6.73
CA PRO A 367 -5.15 -21.06 -8.04
C PRO A 367 -4.55 -21.96 -9.13
N LEU A 368 -3.26 -22.33 -9.02
CA LEU A 368 -2.63 -23.24 -9.98
C LEU A 368 -3.22 -24.66 -9.91
N ILE A 369 -3.41 -25.20 -8.70
CA ILE A 369 -4.09 -26.48 -8.49
C ILE A 369 -5.51 -26.41 -9.06
N THR A 370 -6.20 -25.30 -8.82
CA THR A 370 -7.55 -25.10 -9.33
C THR A 370 -7.58 -25.10 -10.86
N ALA A 371 -6.60 -24.45 -11.52
CA ALA A 371 -6.47 -24.45 -12.97
C ALA A 371 -6.13 -25.84 -13.55
N LEU A 372 -5.38 -26.66 -12.79
CA LEU A 372 -5.09 -28.04 -13.15
C LEU A 372 -6.34 -28.92 -13.06
N VAL A 373 -7.10 -28.79 -11.97
CA VAL A 373 -8.36 -29.54 -11.73
C VAL A 373 -9.42 -29.14 -12.77
N CYS A 374 -9.53 -27.85 -13.08
CA CYS A 374 -10.46 -27.33 -14.08
C CYS A 374 -9.97 -27.50 -15.53
N LYS A 375 -8.77 -28.05 -15.75
CA LYS A 375 -8.13 -28.28 -17.07
C LYS A 375 -8.03 -27.03 -17.96
N ASP A 376 -7.90 -25.85 -17.35
CA ASP A 376 -7.91 -24.55 -18.03
C ASP A 376 -6.65 -23.71 -17.73
N TRP A 377 -5.58 -24.37 -17.26
CA TRP A 377 -4.25 -23.79 -17.04
C TRP A 377 -3.72 -23.05 -18.28
N ALA A 378 -3.85 -23.62 -19.48
CA ALA A 378 -3.40 -22.98 -20.71
C ALA A 378 -4.14 -21.66 -20.97
N SER A 379 -5.45 -21.60 -20.73
CA SER A 379 -6.20 -20.36 -20.86
C SER A 379 -5.89 -19.34 -19.76
N MET A 380 -5.52 -19.79 -18.57
CA MET A 380 -5.10 -18.90 -17.48
C MET A 380 -3.77 -18.22 -17.80
N PHE A 381 -2.78 -18.95 -18.31
CA PHE A 381 -1.49 -18.37 -18.67
C PHE A 381 -1.51 -17.60 -19.99
N ALA A 382 -2.42 -17.95 -20.91
CA ALA A 382 -2.65 -17.20 -22.15
C ALA A 382 -3.50 -15.93 -21.94
N TYR A 383 -4.05 -15.72 -20.73
CA TYR A 383 -4.84 -14.54 -20.44
C TYR A 383 -4.01 -13.26 -20.58
N GLU A 384 -4.52 -12.33 -21.39
CA GLU A 384 -4.03 -10.98 -21.54
C GLU A 384 -5.12 -10.00 -21.12
N ASP A 385 -4.80 -9.16 -20.14
CA ASP A 385 -5.71 -8.15 -19.59
C ASP A 385 -6.01 -7.08 -20.65
N HIS A 386 -4.97 -6.73 -21.43
CA HIS A 386 -5.01 -5.87 -22.60
C HIS A 386 -4.25 -6.54 -23.75
N THR A 387 -4.93 -6.80 -24.85
CA THR A 387 -4.30 -7.26 -26.09
C THR A 387 -3.37 -6.16 -26.59
N THR A 388 -2.06 -6.34 -26.42
CA THR A 388 -1.06 -5.53 -27.12
C THR A 388 -1.28 -5.74 -28.61
N GLU A 389 -1.74 -4.72 -29.32
CA GLU A 389 -1.63 -4.70 -30.78
C GLU A 389 -0.16 -4.96 -31.10
N LYS A 390 0.11 -6.11 -31.73
CA LYS A 390 1.44 -6.38 -32.24
C LYS A 390 1.75 -5.24 -33.19
N LYS A 391 2.75 -4.41 -32.84
CA LYS A 391 3.42 -3.58 -33.83
C LYS A 391 3.91 -4.55 -34.90
N ASN A 392 3.24 -4.57 -36.04
CA ASN A 392 3.80 -5.15 -37.24
C ASN A 392 5.02 -4.27 -37.57
N GLU A 393 6.21 -4.73 -37.21
CA GLU A 393 7.46 -4.21 -37.76
C GLU A 393 7.65 -4.71 -39.20
#